data_AF-A0A9E4C816-F1
#
_entry.id   AF-A0A9E4C816-F1
#
_cell.length_a   1.000
_cell.length_b   1.000
_cell.length_c   1.000
_cell.angle_alpha   90.00
_cell.angle_beta   90.00
_cell.angle_gamma   90.00
#
_symmetry.space_group_name_H-M   'P 1'
#
loop_
_entity.id
_entity.type
_entity.pdbx_description
1 polymer ?
#
loop_
_entity_poly.entity_id
_entity_poly.type
_entity_poly.pdbx_seq_one_letter_code
_entity_poly.pdbx_strand_id
1 'polypeptide(L)' 'MQPGKTGEVLSRWTEHIAAREELSPLAALFMTDVGPLNQWIHVWAYEHMNHRAEIRQKAHELPNWPPGSRPFL' A
#
# COMPACT_ATOMS: atom_id res chain seq x y z
N MET A 1 -9.41 8.43 0.42
CA MET A 1 -9.60 8.27 -1.02
C MET A 1 -10.77 9.14 -1.43
N GLN A 2 -10.65 9.78 -2.59
CA GLN A 2 -11.75 10.55 -3.15
C GLN A 2 -12.96 9.65 -3.40
N PRO A 3 -14.19 10.12 -3.16
CA PRO A 3 -15.40 9.36 -3.44
C PRO A 3 -15.42 8.84 -4.89
N GLY A 4 -15.75 7.55 -5.06
CA GLY A 4 -15.81 6.91 -6.37
C GLY A 4 -14.45 6.58 -7.01
N LYS A 5 -13.32 6.81 -6.32
CA LYS A 5 -11.96 6.53 -6.84
C LYS A 5 -11.29 5.27 -6.28
N THR A 6 -12.04 4.46 -5.52
CA THR A 6 -11.55 3.22 -4.93
C THR A 6 -11.04 2.23 -5.99
N GLY A 7 -11.73 2.12 -7.14
CA GLY A 7 -11.32 1.22 -8.23
C GLY A 7 -9.97 1.59 -8.83
N GLU A 8 -9.71 2.88 -9.06
CA GLU A 8 -8.43 3.36 -9.59
C GLU A 8 -7.29 3.15 -8.61
N VAL A 9 -7.54 3.31 -7.30
CA VAL A 9 -6.53 2.98 -6.28
C VAL A 9 -6.27 1.46 -6.28
N LEU A 10 -7.31 0.62 -6.39
CA LEU A 10 -7.20 -0.85 -6.36
C LEU A 10 -6.42 -1.41 -7.54
N SER A 11 -6.68 -0.95 -8.77
CA SER A 11 -5.96 -1.40 -9.96
C SER A 11 -4.46 -1.15 -9.81
N ARG A 12 -4.10 0.09 -9.47
CA ARG A 12 -2.71 0.53 -9.31
C ARG A 12 -1.96 -0.24 -8.24
N TRP A 13 -2.60 -0.52 -7.12
CA TRP A 13 -2.00 -1.33 -6.07
C TRP A 13 -1.83 -2.78 -6.50
N THR A 14 -2.86 -3.39 -7.10
CA THR A 14 -2.81 -4.78 -7.58
C THR A 14 -1.67 -5.02 -8.56
N GLU A 15 -1.40 -4.07 -9.46
CA GLU A 15 -0.31 -4.14 -10.44
C GLU A 15 1.10 -4.09 -9.82
N HIS A 16 1.24 -3.60 -8.58
CA HIS A 16 2.55 -3.28 -7.99
C HIS A 16 2.81 -3.96 -6.64
N ILE A 17 1.79 -4.58 -6.04
CA ILE A 17 1.87 -5.13 -4.68
C ILE A 17 2.82 -6.34 -4.58
N ALA A 18 2.88 -7.19 -5.60
CA ALA A 18 3.69 -8.41 -5.58
C ALA A 18 5.18 -8.11 -5.39
N ALA A 19 5.75 -7.20 -6.19
CA ALA A 19 7.14 -6.78 -6.06
C ALA A 19 7.44 -6.11 -4.70
N ARG A 20 6.44 -5.46 -4.10
CA ARG A 20 6.60 -4.87 -2.77
C ARG A 20 6.54 -5.93 -1.66
N GLU A 21 5.72 -6.96 -1.83
CA GLU A 21 5.55 -8.06 -0.87
C GLU A 21 6.82 -8.92 -0.76
N GLU A 22 7.63 -8.99 -1.82
CA GLU A 22 8.98 -9.59 -1.78
C GLU A 22 9.92 -8.93 -0.77
N LEU A 23 9.70 -7.64 -0.43
CA LEU A 23 10.53 -6.91 0.54
C LEU A 23 10.04 -7.04 1.98
N SER A 24 8.72 -7.11 2.19
CA SER A 24 8.11 -7.23 3.51
C SER A 24 6.73 -7.86 3.39
N PRO A 25 6.33 -8.78 4.29
CA PRO A 25 5.01 -9.38 4.24
C PRO A 25 3.88 -8.34 4.42
N LEU A 26 2.86 -8.44 3.57
CA LEU A 26 1.60 -7.73 3.75
C LEU A 26 0.77 -8.50 4.79
N ALA A 27 0.80 -8.03 6.04
CA ALA A 27 0.16 -8.71 7.15
C ALA A 27 -1.37 -8.64 7.09
N ALA A 28 -1.90 -7.52 6.61
CA ALA A 28 -3.34 -7.35 6.42
C ALA A 28 -3.68 -6.26 5.41
N LEU A 29 -4.85 -6.40 4.79
CA LEU A 29 -5.45 -5.41 3.92
C LEU A 29 -6.94 -5.31 4.23
N PHE A 30 -7.42 -4.09 4.48
CA PHE A 30 -8.81 -3.83 4.84
C PHE A 30 -9.39 -2.70 4.02
N MET A 31 -10.70 -2.79 3.80
CA MET A 31 -11.55 -1.74 3.28
C MET A 31 -12.63 -1.43 4.31
N THR A 32 -12.92 -0.15 4.53
CA THR A 32 -13.96 0.23 5.48
C THR A 32 -15.33 0.13 4.84
N ASP A 33 -16.16 -0.77 5.37
CA ASP A 33 -17.56 -0.98 4.96
C ASP A 33 -18.55 -0.22 5.87
N VAL A 34 -18.27 -0.18 7.18
CA VAL A 34 -19.06 0.56 8.19
C VAL A 34 -18.16 1.52 8.95
N GLY A 35 -18.53 2.80 8.99
CA GLY A 35 -17.72 3.88 9.59
C GLY A 35 -17.21 4.86 8.52
N PRO A 36 -16.00 5.43 8.67
CA PRO A 36 -15.44 6.33 7.66
C PRO A 36 -15.20 5.62 6.32
N LEU A 37 -16.07 5.87 5.34
CA LEU A 37 -16.00 5.24 4.02
C LEU A 37 -14.82 5.74 3.17
N ASN A 38 -14.55 5.04 2.07
CA ASN A 38 -13.44 5.32 1.15
C ASN A 38 -12.05 5.26 1.81
N GLN A 39 -11.90 4.36 2.78
CA GLN A 39 -10.63 4.08 3.45
C GLN A 39 -10.10 2.71 3.04
N TRP A 40 -8.83 2.73 2.62
CA TRP A 40 -8.00 1.57 2.41
C TRP A 40 -6.94 1.54 3.50
N ILE A 41 -6.85 0.42 4.22
CA ILE A 41 -5.87 0.24 5.29
C ILE A 41 -4.98 -0.94 4.92
N HIS A 42 -3.66 -0.75 4.97
CA HIS A 42 -2.67 -1.80 4.72
C HIS A 42 -1.70 -1.89 5.91
N VAL A 43 -1.44 -3.11 6.37
CA VAL A 43 -0.56 -3.38 7.51
C VAL A 43 0.63 -4.20 7.02
N TRP A 44 1.83 -3.74 7.34
CA TRP A 44 3.09 -4.37 6.92
C TRP A 44 3.84 -4.84 8.15
N ALA A 45 4.31 -6.09 8.13
CA ALA A 45 5.12 -6.64 9.21
C ALA A 45 6.58 -6.20 9.05
N TYR A 46 7.19 -5.75 10.15
CA TYR A 46 8.62 -5.46 10.25
C TYR A 46 9.13 -5.99 11.59
N GLU A 47 10.38 -6.46 11.62
CA GLU A 47 10.98 -7.01 12.85
C GLU A 47 11.24 -5.94 13.91
N HIS A 48 11.72 -4.77 13.47
CA HIS A 48 12.01 -3.61 14.32
C HIS A 48 12.05 -2.32 13.47
N MET A 49 12.24 -1.17 14.13
CA MET A 49 12.16 0.14 13.46
C MET A 49 13.27 0.39 12.43
N ASN A 50 14.49 -0.09 12.67
CA ASN A 50 15.57 0.00 11.67
C ASN A 50 15.26 -0.82 10.41
N HIS A 51 14.77 -2.07 10.57
CA HIS A 51 14.34 -2.91 9.46
C HIS A 51 13.22 -2.23 8.64
N ARG A 52 12.26 -1.59 9.32
CA ARG A 52 11.24 -0.76 8.64
C ARG A 52 11.85 0.37 7.81
N ALA A 53 12.86 1.07 8.32
CA ALA A 53 13.51 2.16 7.58
C ALA A 53 14.21 1.64 6.32
N GLU A 54 14.99 0.55 6.46
CA GLU A 54 15.71 -0.09 5.36
C GLU A 54 14.77 -0.61 4.27
N ILE A 55 13.71 -1.35 4.64
CA ILE A 55 12.74 -1.86 3.66
C ILE A 55 12.02 -0.73 2.95
N ARG A 56 11.67 0.35 3.65
CA ARG A 56 11.01 1.50 3.02
C ARG A 56 11.94 2.20 2.02
N GLN A 57 13.23 2.28 2.30
CA GLN A 57 14.21 2.79 1.35
C GLN A 57 14.27 1.91 0.09
N LYS A 58 14.45 0.59 0.27
CA LYS A 58 14.44 -0.38 -0.85
C LYS A 58 13.14 -0.32 -1.66
N ALA A 59 12.01 -0.18 -0.98
CA ALA A 59 10.71 -0.06 -1.64
C ALA A 59 10.61 1.17 -2.53
N HIS A 60 11.28 2.28 -2.20
CA HIS A 60 11.31 3.47 -3.06
C HIS A 60 12.20 3.32 -4.30
N GLU A 61 13.06 2.30 -4.34
CA GLU A 61 13.91 1.97 -5.49
C GLU A 61 13.19 1.04 -6.48
N LEU A 62 12.04 0.46 -6.08
CA LEU A 62 11.23 -0.35 -6.99
C LEU A 62 10.66 0.54 -8.11
N PRO A 63 10.75 0.11 -9.38
CA PRO A 63 10.42 0.94 -10.54
C PRO A 63 8.98 1.45 -10.56
N ASN A 64 8.05 0.76 -9.89
CA ASN A 64 6.63 1.09 -9.87
C ASN A 64 6.06 1.26 -8.44
N TRP A 65 6.89 1.67 -7.48
CA TRP A 65 6.46 1.94 -6.11
C TRP A 65 6.92 3.34 -5.63
N PRO A 66 6.06 4.13 -4.96
CA PRO A 66 4.67 3.87 -4.61
C PRO A 66 3.76 3.77 -5.84
N PRO A 67 2.57 3.16 -5.74
CA PRO A 67 1.73 2.76 -6.89
C PRO A 67 1.08 3.93 -7.66
N GLY A 68 1.56 5.17 -7.52
CA GLY A 68 1.00 6.32 -8.22
C GLY A 68 -0.45 6.65 -7.86
N SER A 69 -0.97 6.12 -6.75
CA SER A 69 -2.37 6.32 -6.33
C SER A 69 -2.63 7.69 -5.68
N ARG A 70 -1.58 8.49 -5.44
CA ARG A 70 -1.64 9.77 -4.71
C ARG A 70 -2.68 10.78 -5.25
N PRO A 71 -2.91 10.91 -6.57
CA PRO A 71 -3.95 11.81 -7.09
C PRO A 71 -5.39 11.42 -6.73
N PHE A 72 -5.62 10.19 -6.26
CA PHE A 72 -6.95 9.63 -5.97
C PHE A 72 -7.20 9.46 -4.45
N LEU A 73 -6.22 9.79 -3.61
CA LEU A 73 -6.31 9.69 -2.15
C LEU A 73 -7.17 10.81 -1.56
#